data_AF-A0A7W7CSK6-F1
#
_entry.id   AF-A0A7W7CSK6-F1
#
_cell.length_a   1.000
_cell.length_b   1.000
_cell.length_c   1.000
_cell.angle_alpha   90.00
_cell.angle_beta   90.00
_cell.angle_gamma   90.00
#
_symmetry.space_group_name_H-M   'P 1'
#
loop_
_entity.id
_entity.type
_entity.pdbx_description
1 polymer ?
#
loop_
_entity_poly.entity_id
_entity_poly.type
_entity_poly.pdbx_seq_one_letter_code
_entity_poly.pdbx_strand_id
1 'polypeptide(L)'
;MPVTVSLRATRFGSGLLLSWRYHDHDRRLAARIDRMQRVADLGWAEWDLVTGRTEWSPLTYEILRRDPHTGPVKLTGLHRYVHPDDVGAFHEAVRAVSREARPVDVRVRFRRHGGSVAVRLIADAVCDVNGRVVAVHGVLRPLNAAGQQ
;
A
#
# COMPACT_ATOMS: atom_id res chain seq x y z
N MET A 1 -28.07 -4.96 13.34
CA MET A 1 -27.22 -5.20 12.15
C MET A 1 -27.13 -6.71 11.95
N PRO A 2 -27.72 -7.27 10.88
CA PRO A 2 -27.72 -8.73 10.68
C PRO A 2 -26.33 -9.23 10.29
N VAL A 3 -25.91 -10.37 10.85
CA VAL A 3 -24.62 -11.01 10.56
C VAL A 3 -24.81 -12.01 9.44
N THR A 4 -23.99 -11.93 8.40
CA THR A 4 -23.97 -12.91 7.31
C THR A 4 -22.99 -14.02 7.66
N VAL A 5 -23.50 -15.25 7.71
CA VAL A 5 -22.72 -16.47 7.98
C VAL A 5 -22.91 -17.42 6.82
N SER A 6 -21.83 -18.03 6.36
CA SER A 6 -21.91 -19.16 5.44
C SER A 6 -21.92 -20.45 6.25
N LEU A 7 -23.00 -21.23 6.09
CA LEU A 7 -23.15 -22.55 6.68
C LEU A 7 -22.82 -23.60 5.62
N ARG A 8 -21.89 -24.51 5.92
CA ARG A 8 -21.64 -25.69 5.12
C ARG A 8 -21.94 -26.93 5.95
N ALA A 9 -22.79 -27.78 5.41
CA ALA A 9 -23.10 -29.10 5.96
C ALA A 9 -22.44 -30.17 5.08
N THR A 10 -21.80 -31.16 5.67
CA THR A 10 -21.28 -32.32 4.94
C THR A 10 -21.49 -33.58 5.79
N ARG A 11 -21.90 -34.68 5.18
CA ARG A 11 -22.09 -35.96 5.89
C ARG A 11 -20.73 -36.49 6.36
N PHE A 12 -20.62 -36.83 7.64
CA PHE A 12 -19.39 -37.36 8.24
C PHE A 12 -19.73 -38.56 9.12
N GLY A 13 -19.38 -39.76 8.65
CA GLY A 13 -19.79 -41.02 9.29
C GLY A 13 -21.32 -41.15 9.36
N SER A 14 -21.83 -41.50 10.54
CA SER A 14 -23.28 -41.55 10.85
C SER A 14 -23.87 -40.19 11.22
N GLY A 15 -23.08 -39.11 11.20
CA GLY A 15 -23.50 -37.76 11.58
C GLY A 15 -23.36 -36.73 10.46
N LEU A 16 -23.71 -35.48 10.79
CA LEU A 16 -23.56 -34.32 9.94
C LEU A 16 -22.49 -33.40 10.54
N LEU A 17 -21.47 -33.05 9.76
CA LEU A 17 -20.52 -32.01 10.14
C LEU A 17 -21.05 -30.67 9.62
N LEU A 18 -21.32 -29.76 10.55
CA LEU A 18 -21.67 -28.37 10.25
C LEU A 18 -20.45 -27.50 10.53
N SER A 19 -20.00 -26.76 9.52
CA SER A 19 -19.02 -25.68 9.70
C SER A 19 -19.69 -24.37 9.36
N TRP A 20 -19.60 -23.39 10.25
CA TRP A 20 -20.00 -22.01 10.00
C TRP A 20 -18.76 -21.13 9.92
N ARG A 21 -18.72 -20.20 8.95
CA ARG A 21 -17.68 -19.17 8.85
C ARG A 21 -18.31 -17.79 8.88
N TYR A 22 -17.87 -16.97 9.84
CA TYR A 22 -18.32 -15.58 9.98
C TYR A 22 -17.63 -14.69 8.94
N HIS A 23 -18.39 -14.05 8.06
CA HIS A 23 -17.86 -13.06 7.11
C HIS A 23 -17.58 -11.69 7.75
N ASP A 24 -18.00 -11.49 8.99
CA ASP A 24 -17.92 -10.21 9.71
C ASP A 24 -16.50 -9.91 10.26
N HIS A 25 -15.69 -10.94 10.50
CA HIS A 25 -14.34 -10.78 11.06
C HIS A 25 -13.41 -10.02 10.09
N ASP A 26 -13.38 -10.44 8.82
CA ASP A 26 -12.51 -9.84 7.80
C ASP A 26 -12.92 -8.38 7.51
N ARG A 27 -14.23 -8.09 7.46
CA ARG A 27 -14.74 -6.73 7.27
C ARG A 27 -14.44 -5.82 8.46
N ARG A 28 -14.55 -6.32 9.69
CA ARG A 28 -14.22 -5.56 10.90
C ARG A 28 -12.73 -5.30 11.03
N LEU A 29 -11.89 -6.27 10.64
CA LEU A 29 -10.44 -6.09 10.62
C LEU A 29 -10.04 -5.07 9.55
N ALA A 30 -10.57 -5.18 8.34
CA ALA A 30 -10.37 -4.20 7.27
C ALA A 30 -10.79 -2.79 7.71
N ALA A 31 -11.97 -2.64 8.32
CA ALA A 31 -12.45 -1.36 8.83
C ALA A 31 -11.59 -0.79 9.98
N ARG A 32 -10.97 -1.65 10.80
CA ARG A 32 -10.03 -1.22 11.86
C ARG A 32 -8.70 -0.76 11.28
N ILE A 33 -8.15 -1.51 10.32
CA ILE A 33 -6.91 -1.16 9.60
C ILE A 33 -7.10 0.18 8.88
N ASP A 34 -8.20 0.33 8.15
CA ASP A 34 -8.58 1.55 7.43
C ASP A 34 -8.73 2.75 8.39
N ARG A 35 -9.31 2.55 9.58
CA ARG A 35 -9.36 3.59 10.62
C ARG A 35 -7.98 3.95 11.15
N MET A 36 -7.11 2.98 11.41
CA MET A 36 -5.73 3.22 11.88
C MET A 36 -4.90 3.95 10.81
N GLN A 37 -5.05 3.58 9.54
CA GLN A 37 -4.39 4.23 8.41
C GLN A 37 -4.80 5.70 8.30
N ARG A 38 -6.09 6.01 8.43
CA ARG A 38 -6.57 7.41 8.47
C ARG A 38 -6.08 8.19 9.68
N VAL A 39 -6.08 7.59 10.87
CA VAL A 39 -5.61 8.27 12.09
C VAL A 39 -4.11 8.58 12.02
N ALA A 40 -3.33 7.78 11.29
CA ALA A 40 -1.90 7.98 11.12
C ALA A 40 -1.51 8.68 9.80
N ASP A 41 -2.49 9.12 8.99
CA ASP A 41 -2.32 9.64 7.63
C ASP A 41 -1.38 8.78 6.76
N LEU A 42 -1.57 7.46 6.79
CA LEU A 42 -0.73 6.49 6.09
C LEU A 42 -1.38 6.01 4.80
N GLY A 43 -0.87 6.50 3.67
CA GLY A 43 -1.09 5.86 2.38
C GLY A 43 -0.27 4.58 2.26
N TRP A 44 -0.78 3.59 1.53
CA TRP A 44 0.02 2.42 1.14
C TRP A 44 -0.03 2.23 -0.38
N ALA A 45 1.02 1.59 -0.90
CA ALA A 45 1.17 1.25 -2.30
C ALA A 45 1.84 -0.11 -2.43
N GLU A 46 1.42 -0.87 -3.43
CA GLU A 46 2.01 -2.14 -3.81
C GLU A 46 2.34 -2.12 -5.30
N TRP A 47 3.56 -2.55 -5.64
CA TRP A 47 4.00 -2.74 -7.00
C TRP A 47 4.39 -4.20 -7.19
N ASP A 48 3.58 -4.96 -7.92
CA ASP A 48 3.92 -6.30 -8.37
C ASP A 48 4.85 -6.20 -9.59
N LEU A 49 6.09 -6.64 -9.42
CA LEU A 49 7.13 -6.55 -10.45
C LEU A 49 7.07 -7.69 -11.46
N VAL A 50 6.30 -8.75 -11.18
CA VAL A 50 6.10 -9.91 -12.05
C VAL A 50 4.95 -9.64 -13.01
N THR A 51 3.79 -9.26 -12.48
CA THR A 51 2.59 -8.99 -13.29
C THR A 51 2.54 -7.55 -13.80
N GLY A 52 3.35 -6.65 -13.21
CA GLY A 52 3.34 -5.23 -13.52
C GLY A 52 2.11 -4.49 -12.99
N ARG A 53 1.29 -5.15 -12.16
CA ARG A 53 0.14 -4.54 -11.48
C ARG A 53 0.64 -3.57 -10.41
N THR A 54 -0.15 -2.56 -10.15
CA THR A 54 0.11 -1.61 -9.08
C THR A 54 -1.20 -1.31 -8.40
N GLU A 55 -1.17 -1.23 -7.08
CA GLU A 55 -2.34 -0.92 -6.27
C GLU A 55 -1.98 0.15 -5.25
N TRP A 56 -2.83 1.15 -5.12
CA TRP A 56 -2.67 2.24 -4.17
C TRP A 56 -3.92 2.32 -3.30
N SER A 57 -3.72 2.60 -2.02
CA SER A 57 -4.83 2.93 -1.13
C SER A 57 -5.49 4.25 -1.56
N PRO A 58 -6.78 4.47 -1.23
CA PRO A 58 -7.45 5.75 -1.45
C PRO A 58 -6.65 6.93 -0.86
N LEU A 59 -6.08 6.75 0.32
CA LEU A 59 -5.29 7.77 1.00
C LEU A 59 -3.97 8.10 0.28
N THR A 60 -3.37 7.15 -0.45
CA THR A 60 -2.20 7.44 -1.31
C THR A 60 -2.56 8.41 -2.44
N TYR A 61 -3.75 8.30 -3.03
CA TYR A 61 -4.22 9.27 -4.03
C TYR A 61 -4.41 10.67 -3.40
N GLU A 62 -4.98 10.74 -2.20
CA GLU A 62 -5.15 12.00 -1.46
C GLU A 62 -3.80 12.64 -1.09
N ILE A 63 -2.86 11.83 -0.57
CA ILE A 63 -1.48 12.25 -0.26
C ILE A 63 -0.72 12.65 -1.51
N LEU A 64 -1.02 12.13 -2.70
CA LEU A 64 -0.35 12.59 -3.92
C LEU A 64 -1.16 13.65 -4.68
N ARG A 65 -2.35 14.02 -4.18
CA ARG A 65 -3.35 14.86 -4.88
C ARG A 65 -3.53 14.42 -6.33
N ARG A 66 -3.70 13.11 -6.54
CA ARG A 66 -3.92 12.51 -7.86
C ARG A 66 -5.35 12.02 -7.98
N ASP A 67 -5.88 12.09 -9.19
CA ASP A 67 -7.18 11.55 -9.53
C ASP A 67 -7.13 10.01 -9.56
N PRO A 68 -7.94 9.31 -8.73
CA PRO A 68 -8.05 7.85 -8.76
C PRO A 68 -8.44 7.28 -10.13
N HIS A 69 -9.14 8.03 -10.98
CA HIS A 69 -9.51 7.60 -12.34
C HIS A 69 -8.32 7.49 -13.28
N THR A 70 -7.20 8.17 -12.99
CA THR A 70 -5.94 8.02 -13.74
C THR A 70 -5.19 6.74 -13.39
N GLY A 71 -5.62 6.05 -12.34
CA GLY A 71 -4.99 4.84 -11.83
C GLY A 71 -3.65 5.09 -11.14
N PRO A 72 -3.06 4.03 -10.57
CA PRO A 72 -1.81 4.11 -9.84
C PRO A 72 -0.61 4.16 -10.78
N VAL A 73 0.49 4.74 -10.29
CA VAL A 73 1.72 4.88 -11.07
C VAL A 73 2.66 3.73 -10.77
N LYS A 74 3.14 3.06 -11.83
CA LYS A 74 4.19 2.03 -11.74
C LYS A 74 5.44 2.57 -11.04
N LEU A 75 6.16 1.72 -10.30
CA LEU A 75 7.34 2.12 -9.53
C LEU A 75 8.39 2.84 -10.40
N THR A 76 8.63 2.32 -11.61
CA THR A 76 9.56 2.90 -12.58
C THR A 76 9.10 4.25 -13.16
N GLY A 77 7.81 4.56 -13.12
CA GLY A 77 7.25 5.83 -13.57
C GLY A 77 7.12 6.87 -12.46
N LEU A 78 7.26 6.46 -11.20
CA LEU A 78 6.97 7.32 -10.04
C LEU A 78 7.94 8.50 -9.91
N HIS A 79 9.20 8.35 -10.36
CA HIS A 79 10.20 9.42 -10.38
C HIS A 79 9.75 10.67 -11.16
N ARG A 80 8.84 10.51 -12.14
CA ARG A 80 8.27 11.62 -12.91
C ARG A 80 7.41 12.56 -12.07
N TYR A 81 7.03 12.14 -10.87
CA TYR A 81 6.28 12.95 -9.93
C TYR A 81 7.14 13.44 -8.77
N VAL A 82 8.42 13.08 -8.71
CA VAL A 82 9.35 13.53 -7.68
C VAL A 82 9.87 14.93 -8.04
N HIS A 83 10.18 15.73 -7.03
CA HIS A 83 10.85 17.02 -7.18
C HIS A 83 12.24 16.81 -7.82
N PRO A 84 12.67 17.63 -8.79
CA PRO A 84 13.94 17.42 -9.51
C PRO A 84 15.15 17.15 -8.60
N ASP A 85 15.29 17.92 -7.52
CA ASP A 85 16.39 17.78 -6.54
C ASP A 85 16.40 16.42 -5.81
N ASP A 86 15.25 15.76 -5.69
CA ASP A 86 15.11 14.52 -4.95
C ASP A 86 15.15 13.27 -5.87
N VAL A 87 15.17 13.46 -7.20
CA VAL A 87 15.11 12.35 -8.19
C VAL A 87 16.28 11.39 -8.02
N GLY A 88 17.49 11.90 -7.75
CA GLY A 88 18.69 11.08 -7.55
C GLY A 88 18.54 10.14 -6.34
N ALA A 89 18.20 10.70 -5.18
CA ALA A 89 17.96 9.93 -3.95
C ALA A 89 16.80 8.94 -4.11
N PHE A 90 15.73 9.35 -4.81
CA PHE A 90 14.60 8.47 -5.10
C PHE A 90 15.00 7.27 -5.99
N HIS A 91 15.79 7.49 -7.05
CA HIS A 91 16.29 6.39 -7.88
C HIS A 91 17.20 5.43 -7.11
N GLU A 92 18.03 5.94 -6.21
CA GLU A 92 18.84 5.10 -5.33
C GLU A 92 17.96 4.22 -4.43
N ALA A 93 16.93 4.82 -3.80
CA ALA A 93 15.99 4.09 -2.96
C ALA A 93 15.22 3.01 -3.76
N VAL A 94 14.74 3.35 -4.96
CA VAL A 94 14.07 2.39 -5.85
C VAL A 94 15.02 1.25 -6.22
N ARG A 95 16.28 1.54 -6.53
CA ARG A 95 17.28 0.50 -6.84
C ARG A 95 17.52 -0.41 -5.64
N ALA A 96 17.74 0.17 -4.45
CA ALA A 96 17.98 -0.56 -3.21
C ALA A 96 16.83 -1.55 -2.91
N VAL A 97 15.58 -1.11 -2.97
CA VAL A 97 14.44 -1.98 -2.66
C VAL A 97 14.14 -2.98 -3.79
N SER A 98 14.19 -2.57 -5.05
CA SER A 98 13.75 -3.43 -6.17
C SER A 98 14.81 -4.38 -6.72
N ARG A 99 16.11 -4.08 -6.52
CA ARG A 99 17.22 -4.90 -7.04
C ARG A 99 18.07 -5.53 -5.96
N GLU A 100 18.24 -4.84 -4.83
CA GLU A 100 19.12 -5.28 -3.74
C GLU A 100 18.32 -5.88 -2.56
N ALA A 101 16.98 -5.93 -2.67
CA ALA A 101 16.05 -6.35 -1.61
C ALA A 101 16.28 -5.62 -0.26
N ARG A 102 16.84 -4.40 -0.32
CA ARG A 102 17.18 -3.62 0.87
C ARG A 102 16.02 -2.68 1.22
N PRO A 103 15.50 -2.72 2.46
CA PRO A 103 14.44 -1.82 2.88
C PRO A 103 14.92 -0.37 2.85
N VAL A 104 14.00 0.55 2.58
CA VAL A 104 14.30 1.99 2.49
C VAL A 104 13.37 2.81 3.36
N ASP A 105 13.90 3.90 3.90
CA ASP A 105 13.16 4.92 4.64
C ASP A 105 13.73 6.27 4.25
N VAL A 106 13.03 6.97 3.35
CA VAL A 106 13.52 8.19 2.72
C VAL A 106 12.49 9.31 2.82
N ARG A 107 12.99 10.55 2.88
CA ARG A 107 12.17 11.73 2.72
C ARG A 107 12.24 12.18 1.27
N VAL A 108 11.11 12.30 0.61
CA VAL A 108 11.01 12.66 -0.81
C VAL A 108 9.88 13.66 -1.01
N ARG A 109 10.11 14.67 -1.86
CA ARG A 109 9.07 15.62 -2.26
C ARG A 109 8.40 15.15 -3.54
N PHE A 110 7.09 14.99 -3.50
CA PHE A 110 6.27 14.74 -4.69
C PHE A 110 5.67 16.05 -5.19
N ARG A 111 5.82 16.33 -6.49
CA ARG A 111 5.20 17.45 -7.20
C ARG A 111 3.69 17.24 -7.27
N ARG A 112 2.95 18.32 -7.00
CA ARG A 112 1.48 18.40 -7.05
C ARG A 112 1.08 19.66 -7.83
N HIS A 113 -0.17 19.74 -8.27
CA HIS A 113 -0.69 21.00 -8.80
C HIS A 113 -0.64 22.08 -7.70
N GLY A 114 0.09 23.17 -7.95
CA GLY A 114 0.29 24.25 -6.98
C GLY A 114 1.42 24.05 -5.95
N GLY A 115 2.33 23.08 -6.14
CA GLY A 115 3.53 22.97 -5.28
C GLY A 115 4.09 21.55 -5.15
N SER A 116 4.53 21.19 -3.95
CA SER A 116 5.00 19.85 -3.62
C SER A 116 4.57 19.43 -2.21
N VAL A 117 4.61 18.13 -1.93
CA VAL A 117 4.45 17.56 -0.59
C VAL A 117 5.68 16.79 -0.20
N ALA A 118 6.20 17.05 1.01
CA ALA A 118 7.23 16.20 1.60
C ALA A 118 6.57 14.97 2.25
N VAL A 119 7.05 13.80 1.88
CA VAL A 119 6.55 12.50 2.34
C VAL A 119 7.72 11.69 2.88
N ARG A 120 7.52 11.00 4.00
CA ARG A 120 8.36 9.86 4.40
C ARG A 120 7.85 8.63 3.68
N LEU A 121 8.67 8.06 2.81
CA LEU A 121 8.40 6.83 2.09
C LEU A 121 9.22 5.72 2.74
N ILE A 122 8.52 4.75 3.33
CA ILE A 122 9.11 3.52 3.84
C ILE A 122 8.73 2.42 2.85
N ALA A 123 9.68 1.64 2.35
CA ALA A 123 9.37 0.56 1.43
C ALA A 123 10.22 -0.69 1.66
N ASP A 124 9.58 -1.83 1.51
CA ASP A 124 10.14 -3.16 1.70
C ASP A 124 9.98 -4.00 0.43
N ALA A 125 10.94 -4.90 0.21
CA ALA A 125 10.92 -5.85 -0.89
C ALA A 125 10.23 -7.13 -0.47
N VAL A 126 9.37 -7.67 -1.34
CA VAL A 126 8.83 -9.02 -1.23
C VAL A 126 9.62 -9.91 -2.17
N CYS A 127 10.22 -10.97 -1.65
CA CYS A 127 11.03 -11.91 -2.43
C CYS A 127 10.34 -13.26 -2.59
N ASP A 128 10.61 -13.94 -3.69
CA ASP A 128 10.28 -15.36 -3.85
C ASP A 128 11.24 -16.27 -3.06
N VAL A 129 11.02 -17.58 -3.15
CA VAL A 129 11.83 -18.61 -2.48
C VAL A 129 13.30 -18.63 -2.92
N ASN A 130 13.61 -18.03 -4.07
CA ASN A 130 14.97 -17.95 -4.61
C ASN A 130 15.66 -16.61 -4.28
N GLY A 131 15.02 -15.76 -3.47
CA GLY A 131 15.54 -14.44 -3.09
C GLY A 131 15.39 -13.38 -4.20
N ARG A 132 14.60 -13.64 -5.24
CA ARG A 132 14.31 -12.65 -6.28
C ARG A 132 13.19 -11.73 -5.81
N VAL A 133 13.37 -10.42 -5.94
CA VAL A 133 12.31 -9.44 -5.64
C VAL A 133 11.16 -9.60 -6.65
N VAL A 134 9.96 -9.88 -6.13
CA VAL A 134 8.72 -10.06 -6.91
C VAL A 134 7.73 -8.93 -6.71
N ALA A 135 7.78 -8.23 -5.57
CA ALA A 135 6.97 -7.04 -5.34
C ALA A 135 7.69 -6.03 -4.44
N VAL A 136 7.19 -4.80 -4.42
CA VAL A 136 7.59 -3.76 -3.47
C VAL A 136 6.36 -3.26 -2.77
N HIS A 137 6.39 -3.21 -1.44
CA HIS A 137 5.35 -2.61 -0.61
C HIS A 137 5.87 -1.30 -0.05
N GLY A 138 5.05 -0.25 -0.12
CA GLY A 138 5.42 1.09 0.32
C GLY A 138 4.35 1.72 1.20
N VAL A 139 4.80 2.49 2.18
CA VAL A 139 3.96 3.34 3.04
C VAL A 139 4.38 4.79 2.84
N LEU A 140 3.39 5.65 2.60
CA LEU A 140 3.56 7.08 2.41
C LEU A 140 2.96 7.80 3.61
N ARG A 141 3.79 8.56 4.33
CA ARG A 141 3.33 9.46 5.39
C ARG A 141 3.67 10.91 5.04
N PRO A 142 2.69 11.83 4.92
CA PRO A 142 2.99 13.24 4.76
C PRO A 142 3.72 13.77 6.00
N LEU A 143 4.78 14.55 5.80
CA LEU A 143 5.58 15.09 6.90
C LEU A 143 4.96 16.35 7.53
N ASN A 144 3.89 16.89 6.92
CA ASN A 144 3.32 18.20 7.25
C ASN A 144 1.86 18.10 7.75
N ALA A 145 1.48 16.99 8.40
CA ALA A 145 0.11 16.75 8.87
C ALA A 145 -0.12 17.15 10.34
N ALA A 146 0.62 18.12 10.87
CA ALA A 146 0.37 18.67 12.20
C ALA A 146 0.09 20.19 12.09
N GLY A 147 -1.18 20.55 12.32
CA GLY A 147 -1.65 21.86 12.76
C GLY A 147 -1.07 23.10 12.09
N GLN A 148 -1.78 23.63 11.09
CA GLN A 148 -1.85 25.09 10.93
C GLN A 148 -3.11 25.56 11.66
N GLN A 149 -2.93 25.99 12.91
CA GLN A 149 -3.75 27.02 13.55
C GLN A 149 -3.07 28.36 13.33
#